data_AF-A0A553MQE4-F1
#
_entry.id   AF-A0A553MQE4-F1
#
_cell.length_a   1.000
_cell.length_b   1.000
_cell.length_c   1.000
_cell.angle_alpha   90.00
_cell.angle_beta   90.00
_cell.angle_gamma   90.00
#
_symmetry.space_group_name_H-M   'P 1'
#
loop_
_entity.id
_entity.type
_entity.pdbx_description
1 polymer ?
#
loop_
_entity_poly.entity_id
_entity_poly.type
_entity_poly.pdbx_seq_one_letter_code
_entity_poly.pdbx_strand_id
1 'polypeptide(L)'
;MGYYYLLSYLPGLSLASVVVSIYRPFVNPFARLEQEALFTSNLQQAGSESERVMSAASRAAVPMMLSRFRGALVGSVLGDCIGGEFEGTVDVPLDRVLQHLSTLEDDADGETLRYSDDTAMMRCVADSLLIRMGFDERDMAQRFAKEFKNQPNRGYGSGVVQVLRKLASPTLMDVFQPARAQFSGRGSFGNGGAMRAAPFALAFRNIADVRKYSRLGAMLTHACSLGYNGAVLQALAVHLALQGALALPTDFIDKLISEMEELEKEEAGQHDANA
;
A
#
# COMPACT_ATOMS: atom_id res chain seq x y z
N MET A 1 11.32 5.20 -10.14
CA MET A 1 12.21 4.02 -10.16
C MET A 1 13.33 4.23 -9.14
N GLY A 2 13.55 3.27 -8.24
CA GLY A 2 14.74 3.25 -7.38
C GLY A 2 14.49 3.35 -5.87
N TYR A 3 13.73 2.44 -5.25
CA TYR A 3 13.70 2.33 -3.76
C TYR A 3 13.67 0.90 -3.19
N TYR A 4 13.88 -0.14 -4.00
CA TYR A 4 13.87 -1.53 -3.51
C TYR A 4 15.23 -2.25 -3.51
N TYR A 5 16.31 -1.62 -3.99
CA TYR A 5 17.60 -2.29 -4.18
C TYR A 5 18.63 -2.14 -3.07
N LEU A 6 18.38 -1.33 -2.02
CA LEU A 6 19.42 -1.06 -1.00
C LEU A 6 19.33 -1.91 0.28
N LEU A 7 18.27 -2.70 0.49
CA LEU A 7 18.06 -3.39 1.78
C LEU A 7 18.63 -4.81 1.86
N SER A 8 19.30 -5.31 0.82
CA SER A 8 19.84 -6.67 0.76
C SER A 8 21.38 -6.77 0.90
N TYR A 9 22.10 -5.67 1.12
CA TYR A 9 23.58 -5.68 1.11
C TYR A 9 24.29 -4.94 2.27
N LEU A 10 23.62 -4.70 3.40
CA LEU A 10 24.29 -4.12 4.57
C LEU A 10 24.33 -5.12 5.74
N PRO A 11 25.50 -5.74 6.03
CA PRO A 11 25.67 -6.56 7.21
C PRO A 11 25.76 -5.63 8.43
N GLY A 12 24.71 -5.57 9.26
CA GLY A 12 24.76 -4.86 10.54
C GLY A 12 23.51 -4.10 10.96
N LEU A 13 22.53 -3.85 10.08
CA LEU A 13 21.28 -3.17 10.46
C LEU A 13 20.33 -4.11 11.19
N SER A 14 19.97 -3.75 12.42
CA SER A 14 18.95 -4.46 13.18
C SER A 14 17.59 -3.82 12.92
N LEU A 15 16.84 -4.39 11.95
CA LEU A 15 15.43 -4.02 11.67
C LEU A 15 14.54 -3.99 12.92
N ALA A 16 14.92 -4.66 14.00
CA ALA A 16 14.14 -4.74 15.23
C ALA A 16 13.98 -3.38 15.94
N SER A 17 15.00 -2.50 15.91
CA SER A 17 14.98 -1.23 16.65
C SER A 17 14.05 -0.20 16.01
N VAL A 18 14.09 -0.10 14.67
CA VAL A 18 13.25 0.83 13.88
C VAL A 18 11.77 0.43 13.95
N VAL A 19 11.49 -0.88 13.98
CA VAL A 19 10.13 -1.42 14.08
C VAL A 19 9.51 -1.12 15.46
N VAL A 20 10.29 -1.18 16.56
CA VAL A 20 9.79 -0.96 17.92
C VAL A 20 9.31 0.49 18.16
N SER A 21 9.98 1.49 17.57
CA SER A 21 9.57 2.91 17.67
C SER A 21 8.21 3.17 17.01
N ILE A 22 7.86 2.41 15.96
CA ILE A 22 6.60 2.54 15.21
C ILE A 22 5.45 1.72 15.82
N TYR A 23 5.75 0.64 16.56
CA TYR A 23 4.77 -0.38 16.96
C TYR A 23 3.93 -0.12 18.23
N ARG A 24 4.24 0.91 19.04
CA ARG A 24 3.57 1.13 20.35
C ARG A 24 2.02 1.25 20.33
N PRO A 25 1.34 1.69 19.26
CA PRO A 25 -0.13 1.80 19.27
C PRO A 25 -0.93 0.61 18.67
N PHE A 26 -0.28 -0.50 18.25
CA PHE A 26 -0.93 -1.53 17.42
C PHE A 26 -1.50 -2.78 18.14
N VAL A 27 -1.46 -2.85 19.47
CA VAL A 27 -1.86 -4.06 20.22
C VAL A 27 -3.36 -4.06 20.55
N ASN A 28 -4.22 -4.64 19.69
CA ASN A 28 -5.34 -5.48 20.19
C ASN A 28 -6.25 -6.27 19.22
N PRO A 29 -6.19 -6.22 17.87
CA PRO A 29 -7.12 -7.05 17.08
C PRO A 29 -6.55 -8.42 16.63
N PHE A 30 -5.22 -8.60 16.56
CA PHE A 30 -4.62 -9.80 15.97
C PHE A 30 -4.53 -11.03 16.89
N ALA A 31 -4.63 -10.86 18.20
CA ALA A 31 -4.46 -11.95 19.17
C ALA A 31 -5.58 -13.01 19.10
N ARG A 32 -6.76 -12.66 18.58
CA ARG A 32 -7.91 -13.57 18.49
C ARG A 32 -7.80 -14.56 17.32
N LEU A 33 -7.09 -14.20 16.25
CA LEU A 33 -6.93 -15.04 15.04
C LEU A 33 -5.93 -16.18 15.24
N GLU A 34 -4.93 -16.01 16.11
CA GLU A 34 -3.95 -17.06 16.40
C GLU A 34 -4.55 -18.24 17.18
N GLN A 35 -5.57 -18.01 18.03
CA GLN A 35 -6.22 -19.09 18.77
C GLN A 35 -7.15 -19.97 17.91
N GLU A 36 -7.82 -19.40 16.90
CA GLU A 36 -8.73 -20.16 16.02
C GLU A 36 -7.98 -21.02 14.99
N ALA A 37 -6.80 -20.57 14.54
CA ALA A 37 -5.94 -21.34 13.63
C ALA A 37 -5.30 -22.58 14.31
N LEU A 38 -5.02 -22.50 15.61
CA LEU A 38 -4.49 -23.63 16.38
C LEU A 38 -5.55 -24.72 16.59
N PHE A 39 -6.82 -24.35 16.78
CA PHE A 39 -7.91 -25.30 17.05
C PHE A 39 -8.26 -26.18 15.84
N THR A 40 -8.18 -25.63 14.63
CA THR A 40 -8.48 -26.36 13.38
C THR A 40 -7.36 -27.34 12.99
N SER A 41 -6.14 -27.12 13.45
CA SER A 41 -4.98 -27.98 13.13
C SER A 41 -4.98 -29.35 13.81
N ASN A 42 -5.76 -29.54 14.89
CA ASN A 42 -5.77 -30.76 15.70
C ASN A 42 -6.78 -31.84 15.24
N LEU A 43 -7.57 -31.60 14.19
CA LEU A 43 -8.66 -32.51 13.78
C LEU A 43 -8.39 -33.34 12.50
N GLN A 44 -7.24 -33.17 11.84
CA GLN A 44 -6.92 -33.92 10.61
C GLN A 44 -5.56 -34.63 10.71
N GLN A 45 -5.55 -35.81 11.32
CA GLN A 45 -4.44 -36.77 11.19
C GLN A 45 -4.95 -38.14 10.74
N ALA A 46 -5.13 -38.30 9.43
CA ALA A 46 -5.05 -39.58 8.72
C ALA A 46 -5.02 -39.31 7.20
N GLY A 47 -3.83 -39.08 6.65
CA GLY A 47 -3.61 -38.86 5.21
C GLY A 47 -2.33 -39.54 4.72
N SER A 48 -2.31 -39.89 3.45
CA SER A 48 -1.20 -40.54 2.74
C SER A 48 0.07 -39.68 2.71
N GLU A 49 1.23 -40.28 2.44
CA GLU A 49 2.53 -39.58 2.45
C GLU A 49 2.60 -38.43 1.43
N SER A 50 1.97 -38.60 0.26
CA SER A 50 1.80 -37.54 -0.75
C SER A 50 0.94 -36.37 -0.24
N GLU A 51 -0.16 -36.68 0.45
CA GLU A 51 -1.00 -35.65 1.11
C GLU A 51 -0.27 -34.97 2.28
N ARG A 52 0.60 -35.68 3.01
CA ARG A 52 1.42 -35.09 4.08
C ARG A 52 2.46 -34.12 3.53
N VAL A 53 3.10 -34.44 2.40
CA VAL A 53 4.08 -33.55 1.75
C VAL A 53 3.39 -32.32 1.16
N MET A 54 2.25 -32.47 0.48
CA MET A 54 1.46 -31.31 0.02
C MET A 54 0.91 -30.49 1.20
N SER A 55 0.49 -31.15 2.27
CA SER A 55 0.02 -30.50 3.50
C SER A 55 1.15 -29.78 4.25
N ALA A 56 2.38 -30.29 4.22
CA ALA A 56 3.54 -29.64 4.82
C ALA A 56 4.01 -28.42 4.00
N ALA A 57 4.03 -28.52 2.67
CA ALA A 57 4.32 -27.39 1.77
C ALA A 57 3.26 -26.28 1.89
N SER A 58 1.98 -26.66 1.97
CA SER A 58 0.85 -25.76 2.27
C SER A 58 0.99 -25.09 3.66
N ARG A 59 1.38 -25.86 4.68
CA ARG A 59 1.63 -25.35 6.03
C ARG A 59 2.84 -24.41 6.13
N ALA A 60 3.86 -24.58 5.30
CA ALA A 60 5.01 -23.66 5.23
C ALA A 60 4.72 -22.39 4.39
N ALA A 61 3.81 -22.48 3.42
CA ALA A 61 3.42 -21.36 2.57
C ALA A 61 2.64 -20.26 3.32
N VAL A 62 1.83 -20.63 4.33
CA VAL A 62 1.03 -19.66 5.11
C VAL A 62 1.91 -18.72 5.96
N PRO A 63 2.88 -19.19 6.77
CA PRO A 63 3.82 -18.33 7.49
C PRO A 63 4.64 -17.41 6.57
N MET A 64 5.07 -17.92 5.41
CA MET A 64 5.80 -17.12 4.41
C MET A 64 4.93 -16.00 3.82
N MET A 65 3.67 -16.28 3.51
CA MET A 65 2.75 -15.28 2.96
C MET A 65 2.40 -14.20 4.00
N LEU A 66 2.14 -14.60 5.26
CA LEU A 66 1.88 -13.65 6.34
C LEU A 66 3.08 -12.72 6.59
N SER A 67 4.30 -13.26 6.55
CA SER A 67 5.53 -12.47 6.65
C SER A 67 5.63 -11.45 5.52
N ARG A 68 5.35 -11.84 4.27
CA ARG A 68 5.33 -10.94 3.10
C ARG A 68 4.27 -9.84 3.25
N PHE A 69 3.08 -10.17 3.75
CA PHE A 69 1.99 -9.20 3.96
C PHE A 69 2.37 -8.16 5.02
N ARG A 70 2.92 -8.62 6.15
CA ARG A 70 3.45 -7.72 7.20
C ARG A 70 4.57 -6.86 6.64
N GLY A 71 5.51 -7.45 5.92
CA GLY A 71 6.63 -6.74 5.30
C GLY A 71 6.19 -5.65 4.32
N ALA A 72 5.16 -5.92 3.50
CA ALA A 72 4.62 -4.91 2.57
C ALA A 72 4.03 -3.70 3.31
N LEU A 73 3.20 -3.93 4.34
CA LEU A 73 2.58 -2.84 5.10
C LEU A 73 3.60 -2.08 5.96
N VAL A 74 4.45 -2.79 6.68
CA VAL A 74 5.49 -2.18 7.54
C VAL A 74 6.52 -1.45 6.68
N GLY A 75 6.93 -2.01 5.55
CA GLY A 75 7.82 -1.37 4.60
C GLY A 75 7.26 -0.06 4.06
N SER A 76 5.97 -0.01 3.73
CA SER A 76 5.30 1.24 3.35
C SER A 76 5.32 2.28 4.45
N VAL A 77 5.02 1.91 5.70
CA VAL A 77 5.04 2.83 6.85
C VAL A 77 6.45 3.32 7.16
N LEU A 78 7.46 2.44 7.08
CA LEU A 78 8.86 2.80 7.24
C LEU A 78 9.31 3.80 6.17
N GLY A 79 8.96 3.54 4.92
CA GLY A 79 9.29 4.43 3.80
C GLY A 79 8.68 5.82 3.98
N ASP A 80 7.42 5.90 4.40
CA ASP A 80 6.73 7.15 4.72
C ASP A 80 7.42 7.89 5.89
N CYS A 81 7.54 7.24 7.05
CA CYS A 81 8.11 7.85 8.25
C CYS A 81 9.56 8.34 8.08
N ILE A 82 10.41 7.56 7.40
CA ILE A 82 11.82 7.90 7.19
C ILE A 82 11.95 8.90 6.04
N GLY A 83 11.18 8.73 4.97
CA GLY A 83 11.22 9.60 3.79
C GLY A 83 10.73 11.01 4.06
N GLY A 84 9.81 11.20 5.02
CA GLY A 84 9.25 12.50 5.37
C GLY A 84 10.29 13.54 5.80
N GLU A 85 11.41 13.13 6.42
CA GLU A 85 12.53 14.02 6.78
C GLU A 85 13.14 14.73 5.57
N PHE A 86 13.03 14.13 4.39
CA PHE A 86 13.67 14.59 3.16
C PHE A 86 12.67 15.19 2.15
N GLU A 87 11.38 15.28 2.49
CA GLU A 87 10.36 15.74 1.56
C GLU A 87 10.61 17.18 1.08
N GLY A 88 10.45 17.42 -0.22
CA GLY A 88 10.63 18.74 -0.85
C GLY A 88 12.09 19.16 -1.05
N THR A 89 13.06 18.33 -0.67
CA THR A 89 14.47 18.57 -0.94
C THR A 89 14.84 18.12 -2.37
N VAL A 90 15.68 18.91 -3.05
CA VAL A 90 16.03 18.67 -4.46
C VAL A 90 17.10 17.59 -4.62
N ASP A 91 18.07 17.56 -3.70
CA ASP A 91 19.15 16.60 -3.69
C ASP A 91 19.39 16.13 -2.25
N VAL A 92 19.50 14.81 -2.09
CA VAL A 92 19.70 14.15 -0.80
C VAL A 92 20.91 13.24 -0.93
N PRO A 93 22.08 13.69 -0.47
CA PRO A 93 23.29 12.87 -0.47
C PRO A 93 23.10 11.57 0.33
N LEU A 94 23.65 10.46 -0.18
CA LEU A 94 23.51 9.15 0.46
C LEU A 94 24.05 9.12 1.89
N ASP A 95 25.15 9.82 2.16
CA ASP A 95 25.74 9.96 3.49
C ASP A 95 24.77 10.63 4.47
N ARG A 96 23.96 11.59 4.03
CA ARG A 96 22.91 12.20 4.86
C ARG A 96 21.81 11.20 5.22
N VAL A 97 21.40 10.36 4.26
CA VAL A 97 20.41 9.29 4.51
C VAL A 97 20.97 8.27 5.50
N LEU A 98 22.21 7.83 5.30
CA LEU A 98 22.88 6.87 6.18
C LEU A 98 23.05 7.43 7.59
N GLN A 99 23.44 8.70 7.73
CA GLN A 99 23.54 9.36 9.02
C GLN A 99 22.19 9.40 9.75
N HIS A 100 21.11 9.76 9.05
CA HIS A 100 19.77 9.77 9.64
C HIS A 100 19.35 8.37 10.10
N LEU A 101 19.58 7.33 9.30
CA LEU A 101 19.30 5.95 9.70
C LEU A 101 20.08 5.53 10.94
N SER A 102 21.38 5.84 11.02
CA SER A 102 22.19 5.55 12.21
C SER A 102 21.65 6.25 13.46
N THR A 103 21.20 7.51 13.35
CA THR A 103 20.61 8.21 14.50
C THR A 103 19.33 7.54 15.01
N LEU A 104 18.52 6.95 14.14
CA LEU A 104 17.31 6.23 14.53
C LEU A 104 17.60 4.89 15.24
N GLU A 105 18.74 4.26 14.95
CA GLU A 105 19.15 3.02 15.61
C GLU A 105 19.71 3.26 17.02
N ASP A 106 20.43 4.38 17.20
CA ASP A 106 21.09 4.75 18.46
C ASP A 106 20.13 5.38 19.48
N ASP A 107 18.96 5.86 19.04
CA ASP A 107 18.02 6.59 19.88
C ASP A 107 17.09 5.65 20.69
N ALA A 108 17.62 5.11 21.78
CA ALA A 108 16.92 4.19 22.68
C ALA A 108 15.65 4.79 23.35
N ASP A 109 15.59 6.12 23.47
CA ASP A 109 14.46 6.88 24.04
C ASP A 109 13.68 7.68 22.97
N GLY A 110 13.92 7.37 21.70
CA GLY A 110 13.79 8.34 20.61
C GLY A 110 12.44 8.88 20.23
N GLU A 111 12.50 10.04 19.57
CA GLU A 111 11.32 10.73 19.05
C GLU A 111 10.55 9.81 18.10
N THR A 112 9.25 9.66 18.36
CA THR A 112 8.40 8.79 17.54
C THR A 112 8.25 9.40 16.15
N LEU A 113 8.84 8.74 15.13
CA LEU A 113 8.64 9.11 13.75
C LEU A 113 7.14 9.12 13.42
N ARG A 114 6.67 10.24 12.85
CA ARG A 114 5.27 10.44 12.51
C ARG A 114 5.06 10.13 11.04
N TYR A 115 4.13 9.22 10.77
CA TYR A 115 3.68 8.95 9.42
C TYR A 115 2.89 10.13 8.81
N SER A 116 2.83 10.23 7.48
CA SER A 116 2.14 11.30 6.74
C SER A 116 0.74 10.90 6.23
N ASP A 117 0.20 11.59 5.23
CA ASP A 117 -1.05 11.20 4.58
C ASP A 117 -0.94 9.88 3.81
N ASP A 118 0.26 9.46 3.39
CA ASP A 118 0.54 8.17 2.76
C ASP A 118 0.01 7.02 3.62
N THR A 119 0.51 6.89 4.84
CA THR A 119 0.06 5.85 5.78
C THR A 119 -1.37 6.10 6.26
N ALA A 120 -1.78 7.35 6.50
CA ALA A 120 -3.14 7.65 6.96
C ALA A 120 -4.20 7.12 5.95
N MET A 121 -3.96 7.38 4.67
CA MET A 121 -4.83 6.94 3.59
C MET A 121 -4.70 5.45 3.31
N MET A 122 -3.49 4.87 3.37
CA MET A 122 -3.28 3.43 3.23
C MET A 122 -4.05 2.63 4.29
N ARG A 123 -4.07 3.10 5.54
CA ARG A 123 -4.87 2.51 6.62
C ARG A 123 -6.36 2.52 6.31
N CYS A 124 -6.87 3.62 5.77
CA CYS A 124 -8.27 3.70 5.35
C CYS A 124 -8.61 2.65 4.27
N VAL A 125 -7.71 2.44 3.29
CA VAL A 125 -7.88 1.41 2.26
C VAL A 125 -7.90 0.02 2.92
N ALA A 126 -6.92 -0.30 3.75
CA ALA A 126 -6.83 -1.59 4.42
C ALA A 126 -8.05 -1.87 5.30
N ASP A 127 -8.47 -0.91 6.12
CA ASP A 127 -9.64 -1.04 7.00
C ASP A 127 -10.93 -1.24 6.21
N SER A 128 -11.09 -0.51 5.09
CA SER A 128 -12.27 -0.67 4.21
C SER A 128 -12.33 -2.08 3.63
N LEU A 129 -11.22 -2.54 3.02
CA LEU A 129 -11.15 -3.87 2.41
C LEU A 129 -11.40 -4.98 3.45
N LEU A 130 -10.87 -4.83 4.66
CA LEU A 130 -11.07 -5.79 5.75
C LEU A 130 -12.50 -5.79 6.28
N ILE A 131 -13.09 -4.63 6.58
CA ILE A 131 -14.42 -4.55 7.19
C ILE A 131 -15.52 -4.91 6.19
N ARG A 132 -15.32 -4.57 4.92
CA ARG A 132 -16.29 -4.84 3.84
C ARG A 132 -16.07 -6.21 3.21
N MET A 133 -14.98 -6.90 3.55
CA MET A 133 -14.57 -8.19 2.96
C MET A 133 -14.52 -8.12 1.42
N GLY A 134 -14.06 -6.99 0.89
CA GLY A 134 -14.14 -6.66 -0.53
C GLY A 134 -14.03 -5.14 -0.77
N PHE A 135 -14.23 -4.72 -2.01
CA PHE A 135 -14.20 -3.31 -2.36
C PHE A 135 -15.59 -2.68 -2.26
N ASP A 136 -15.69 -1.57 -1.52
CA ASP A 136 -16.87 -0.72 -1.40
C ASP A 136 -16.42 0.74 -1.51
N GLU A 137 -16.71 1.37 -2.65
CA GLU A 137 -16.24 2.71 -2.96
C GLU A 137 -16.80 3.76 -1.98
N ARG A 138 -18.00 3.55 -1.43
CA ARG A 138 -18.64 4.50 -0.52
C ARG A 138 -18.02 4.43 0.86
N ASP A 139 -17.83 3.22 1.39
CA ASP A 139 -17.16 3.02 2.68
C ASP A 139 -15.72 3.57 2.63
N MET A 140 -14.97 3.27 1.57
CA MET A 140 -13.60 3.77 1.41
C MET A 140 -13.54 5.30 1.31
N ALA A 141 -14.42 5.92 0.51
CA ALA A 141 -14.51 7.37 0.38
C ALA A 141 -14.86 8.07 1.71
N GLN A 142 -15.79 7.50 2.47
CA GLN A 142 -16.19 8.03 3.78
C GLN A 142 -15.04 7.92 4.80
N ARG A 143 -14.25 6.84 4.76
CA ARG A 143 -13.05 6.70 5.60
C ARG A 143 -12.01 7.76 5.28
N PHE A 144 -11.73 8.01 4.00
CA PHE A 144 -10.82 9.09 3.59
C PHE A 144 -11.28 10.45 4.13
N ALA A 145 -12.57 10.77 3.96
CA ALA A 145 -13.13 12.01 4.48
C ALA A 145 -13.04 12.13 6.00
N LYS A 146 -13.32 11.03 6.71
CA LYS A 146 -13.27 10.97 8.18
C LYS A 146 -11.84 11.09 8.71
N GLU A 147 -10.88 10.40 8.10
CA GLU A 147 -9.47 10.46 8.48
C GLU A 147 -8.92 11.89 8.30
N PHE A 148 -9.19 12.50 7.14
CA PHE A 148 -8.82 13.89 6.89
C PHE A 148 -9.47 14.86 7.89
N LYS A 149 -10.75 14.69 8.19
CA LYS A 149 -11.44 15.53 9.18
C LYS A 149 -10.81 15.43 10.57
N ASN A 150 -10.38 14.23 10.97
CA ASN A 150 -9.80 13.99 12.29
C ASN A 150 -8.34 14.45 12.37
N GLN A 151 -7.58 14.29 11.28
CA GLN A 151 -6.14 14.57 11.24
C GLN A 151 -5.75 15.35 9.98
N PRO A 152 -6.21 16.60 9.81
CA PRO A 152 -6.02 17.36 8.56
C PRO A 152 -4.56 17.76 8.29
N ASN A 153 -3.71 17.78 9.32
CA ASN A 153 -2.33 18.26 9.25
C ASN A 153 -1.34 17.10 9.06
N ARG A 154 -1.63 16.16 8.14
CA ARG A 154 -0.79 14.98 7.87
C ARG A 154 0.07 15.08 6.60
N GLY A 155 -0.02 16.17 5.83
CA GLY A 155 0.75 16.33 4.59
C GLY A 155 -0.09 16.40 3.32
N TYR A 156 -1.41 16.23 3.41
CA TYR A 156 -2.30 16.19 2.25
C TYR A 156 -2.06 17.31 1.23
N GLY A 157 -1.86 16.92 -0.04
CA GLY A 157 -1.77 17.84 -1.15
C GLY A 157 -2.99 18.78 -1.27
N SER A 158 -2.75 20.04 -1.64
CA SER A 158 -3.77 21.10 -1.69
C SER A 158 -4.98 20.74 -2.57
N GLY A 159 -4.76 20.04 -3.68
CA GLY A 159 -5.82 19.56 -4.56
C GLY A 159 -6.73 18.52 -3.89
N VAL A 160 -6.15 17.51 -3.22
CA VAL A 160 -6.92 16.40 -2.64
C VAL A 160 -7.76 16.83 -1.44
N VAL A 161 -7.32 17.85 -0.69
CA VAL A 161 -8.09 18.43 0.42
C VAL A 161 -9.52 18.84 -0.01
N GLN A 162 -9.68 19.42 -1.21
CA GLN A 162 -11.01 19.80 -1.70
C GLN A 162 -11.90 18.59 -1.97
N VAL A 163 -11.32 17.49 -2.44
CA VAL A 163 -12.04 16.22 -2.65
C VAL A 163 -12.46 15.63 -1.32
N LEU A 164 -11.55 15.52 -0.36
CA LEU A 164 -11.82 14.93 0.95
C LEU A 164 -12.93 15.68 1.71
N ARG A 165 -12.97 17.00 1.60
CA ARG A 165 -14.09 17.82 2.13
C ARG A 165 -15.41 17.52 1.45
N LYS A 166 -15.44 17.34 0.12
CA LYS A 166 -16.66 16.99 -0.63
C LYS A 166 -17.15 15.58 -0.33
N LEU A 167 -16.23 14.62 -0.17
CA LEU A 167 -16.53 13.24 0.22
C LEU A 167 -17.20 13.15 1.60
N ALA A 168 -17.01 14.15 2.47
CA ALA A 168 -17.67 14.22 3.77
C ALA A 168 -19.16 14.61 3.67
N SER A 169 -19.64 15.02 2.49
CA SER A 169 -21.03 15.47 2.32
C SER A 169 -22.01 14.30 2.41
N PRO A 170 -23.01 14.35 3.30
CA PRO A 170 -24.02 13.29 3.41
C PRO A 170 -24.95 13.21 2.19
N THR A 171 -24.99 14.26 1.35
CA THR A 171 -25.81 14.31 0.14
C THR A 171 -25.05 13.90 -1.12
N LEU A 172 -23.78 13.51 -1.00
CA LEU A 172 -22.98 13.09 -2.14
C LEU A 172 -23.45 11.72 -2.66
N MET A 173 -24.08 11.74 -3.83
CA MET A 173 -24.58 10.51 -4.47
C MET A 173 -23.49 9.76 -5.22
N ASP A 174 -22.58 10.48 -5.90
CA ASP A 174 -21.47 9.93 -6.67
C ASP A 174 -20.14 10.28 -6.02
N VAL A 175 -19.48 9.27 -5.43
CA VAL A 175 -18.21 9.43 -4.70
C VAL A 175 -17.01 9.69 -5.62
N PHE A 176 -17.12 9.45 -6.92
CA PHE A 176 -16.06 9.72 -7.88
C PHE A 176 -16.15 11.14 -8.47
N GLN A 177 -17.32 11.78 -8.38
CA GLN A 177 -17.55 13.12 -8.94
C GLN A 177 -16.56 14.18 -8.40
N PRO A 178 -16.24 14.23 -7.09
CA PRO A 178 -15.32 15.24 -6.59
C PRO A 178 -13.93 15.17 -7.23
N ALA A 179 -13.41 13.96 -7.46
CA ALA A 179 -12.12 13.74 -8.10
C ALA A 179 -12.13 14.16 -9.57
N ARG A 180 -13.20 13.82 -10.30
CA ARG A 180 -13.38 14.26 -11.70
C ARG A 180 -13.47 15.78 -11.84
N ALA A 181 -13.99 16.48 -10.83
CA ALA A 181 -14.10 17.93 -10.85
C ALA A 181 -12.77 18.67 -10.61
N GLN A 182 -11.69 17.98 -10.22
CA GLN A 182 -10.39 18.62 -10.04
C GLN A 182 -9.76 19.04 -11.37
N PHE A 183 -8.86 20.03 -11.33
CA PHE A 183 -8.07 20.48 -12.48
C PHE A 183 -8.93 20.76 -13.72
N SER A 184 -10.02 21.52 -13.53
CA SER A 184 -10.96 21.89 -14.60
C SER A 184 -11.56 20.68 -15.34
N GLY A 185 -11.77 19.56 -14.65
CA GLY A 185 -12.33 18.34 -15.23
C GLY A 185 -11.29 17.28 -15.61
N ARG A 186 -9.99 17.63 -15.60
CA ARG A 186 -8.91 16.70 -15.97
C ARG A 186 -8.59 15.66 -14.89
N GLY A 187 -8.87 15.97 -13.62
CA GLY A 187 -8.48 15.13 -12.49
C GLY A 187 -6.99 15.22 -12.14
N SER A 188 -6.62 14.76 -10.93
CA SER A 188 -5.23 14.74 -10.47
C SER A 188 -4.43 13.60 -11.12
N PHE A 189 -3.24 13.91 -11.64
CA PHE A 189 -2.22 12.95 -12.07
C PHE A 189 -1.19 12.63 -10.96
N GLY A 190 -1.38 13.16 -9.74
CA GLY A 190 -0.47 12.94 -8.62
C GLY A 190 -0.36 11.47 -8.19
N ASN A 191 0.68 11.16 -7.42
CA ASN A 191 0.96 9.81 -6.92
C ASN A 191 0.06 9.38 -5.75
N GLY A 192 -0.86 10.23 -5.29
CA GLY A 192 -1.62 9.98 -4.06
C GLY A 192 -2.53 8.75 -4.12
N GLY A 193 -2.93 8.33 -5.32
CA GLY A 193 -3.57 7.02 -5.53
C GLY A 193 -2.61 5.84 -5.31
N ALA A 194 -1.37 5.98 -5.76
CA ALA A 194 -0.34 4.94 -5.71
C ALA A 194 0.26 4.75 -4.31
N MET A 195 0.50 5.83 -3.56
CA MET A 195 1.07 5.76 -2.20
C MET A 195 0.29 4.86 -1.24
N ARG A 196 -1.02 4.67 -1.52
CA ARG A 196 -1.96 3.88 -0.72
C ARG A 196 -2.42 2.58 -1.39
N ALA A 197 -1.76 2.13 -2.44
CA ALA A 197 -2.25 1.04 -3.30
C ALA A 197 -1.90 -0.38 -2.81
N ALA A 198 -0.91 -0.52 -1.92
CA ALA A 198 -0.44 -1.84 -1.46
C ALA A 198 -1.55 -2.76 -0.92
N PRO A 199 -2.54 -2.30 -0.12
CA PRO A 199 -3.58 -3.17 0.40
C PRO A 199 -4.45 -3.87 -0.65
N PHE A 200 -4.60 -3.30 -1.86
CA PHE A 200 -5.32 -3.98 -2.94
C PHE A 200 -4.61 -5.28 -3.37
N ALA A 201 -3.28 -5.26 -3.45
CA ALA A 201 -2.48 -6.44 -3.79
C ALA A 201 -2.54 -7.54 -2.71
N LEU A 202 -2.74 -7.13 -1.45
CA LEU A 202 -2.88 -8.03 -0.31
C LEU A 202 -4.29 -8.66 -0.23
N ALA A 203 -5.32 -7.89 -0.59
CA ALA A 203 -6.71 -8.33 -0.49
C ALA A 203 -7.15 -9.23 -1.67
N PHE A 204 -6.61 -8.99 -2.87
CA PHE A 204 -7.07 -9.67 -4.09
C PHE A 204 -6.00 -10.62 -4.65
N ARG A 205 -6.40 -11.85 -4.95
CA ARG A 205 -5.48 -12.92 -5.41
C ARG A 205 -5.24 -12.93 -6.92
N ASN A 206 -6.20 -12.44 -7.68
CA ASN A 206 -6.19 -12.39 -9.14
C ASN A 206 -5.81 -10.99 -9.61
N ILE A 207 -4.91 -10.93 -10.59
CA ILE A 207 -4.39 -9.68 -11.15
C ILE A 207 -5.48 -8.77 -11.69
N ALA A 208 -6.56 -9.34 -12.25
CA ALA A 208 -7.71 -8.60 -12.76
C ALA A 208 -8.43 -7.78 -11.68
N ASP A 209 -8.61 -8.33 -10.48
CA ASP A 209 -9.26 -7.61 -9.37
C ASP A 209 -8.29 -6.61 -8.73
N VAL A 210 -7.00 -6.94 -8.62
CA VAL A 210 -5.97 -5.98 -8.19
C VAL A 210 -6.04 -4.73 -9.09
N ARG A 211 -6.04 -4.94 -10.40
CA ARG A 211 -6.13 -3.88 -11.42
C ARG A 211 -7.43 -3.08 -11.31
N LYS A 212 -8.58 -3.77 -11.27
CA LYS A 212 -9.90 -3.14 -11.20
C LYS A 212 -10.07 -2.31 -9.93
N TYR A 213 -9.78 -2.88 -8.77
CA TYR A 213 -10.09 -2.25 -7.49
C TYR A 213 -9.06 -1.22 -7.07
N SER A 214 -7.78 -1.38 -7.44
CA SER A 214 -6.79 -0.29 -7.24
C SER A 214 -7.10 0.92 -8.12
N ARG A 215 -7.54 0.72 -9.38
CA ARG A 215 -8.05 1.79 -10.25
C ARG A 215 -9.23 2.52 -9.60
N LEU A 216 -10.28 1.78 -9.21
CA LEU A 216 -11.45 2.39 -8.57
C LEU A 216 -11.10 3.11 -7.26
N GLY A 217 -10.26 2.51 -6.41
CA GLY A 217 -9.80 3.15 -5.17
C GLY A 217 -8.95 4.40 -5.39
N ALA A 218 -8.18 4.46 -6.47
CA ALA A 218 -7.45 5.65 -6.88
C ALA A 218 -8.40 6.75 -7.39
N MET A 219 -9.37 6.40 -8.23
CA MET A 219 -10.37 7.30 -8.82
C MET A 219 -11.21 8.07 -7.80
N LEU A 220 -11.28 7.61 -6.54
CA LEU A 220 -11.90 8.36 -5.44
C LEU A 220 -11.22 9.72 -5.20
N THR A 221 -9.95 9.89 -5.58
CA THR A 221 -9.25 11.18 -5.49
C THR A 221 -8.43 11.57 -6.72
N HIS A 222 -8.12 10.64 -7.62
CA HIS A 222 -7.28 10.82 -8.80
C HIS A 222 -8.00 10.30 -10.04
N ALA A 223 -8.72 11.18 -10.73
CA ALA A 223 -9.53 10.81 -11.90
C ALA A 223 -8.77 10.86 -13.23
N CYS A 224 -7.57 11.43 -13.27
CA CYS A 224 -6.70 11.38 -14.45
C CYS A 224 -6.07 9.99 -14.58
N SER A 225 -5.98 9.48 -15.80
CA SER A 225 -5.41 8.16 -16.10
C SER A 225 -3.96 8.02 -15.66
N LEU A 226 -3.14 9.06 -15.79
CA LEU A 226 -1.78 9.06 -15.25
C LEU A 226 -1.76 8.78 -13.74
N GLY A 227 -2.72 9.34 -13.00
CA GLY A 227 -2.85 9.15 -11.56
C GLY A 227 -3.34 7.74 -11.20
N TYR A 228 -4.45 7.28 -11.79
CA TYR A 228 -5.00 5.97 -11.45
C TYR A 228 -4.22 4.79 -12.05
N ASN A 229 -3.59 4.95 -13.22
CA ASN A 229 -2.72 3.92 -13.79
C ASN A 229 -1.42 3.80 -13.00
N GLY A 230 -0.88 4.91 -12.45
CA GLY A 230 0.22 4.85 -11.49
C GLY A 230 -0.13 4.04 -10.23
N ALA A 231 -1.38 4.15 -9.75
CA ALA A 231 -1.86 3.35 -8.63
C ALA A 231 -2.02 1.86 -8.96
N VAL A 232 -2.51 1.57 -10.16
CA VAL A 232 -2.58 0.20 -10.68
C VAL A 232 -1.17 -0.40 -10.80
N LEU A 233 -0.23 0.31 -11.42
CA LEU A 233 1.17 -0.12 -11.56
C LEU A 233 1.78 -0.46 -10.20
N GLN A 234 1.60 0.41 -9.21
CA GLN A 234 2.10 0.18 -7.86
C GLN A 234 1.46 -1.05 -7.21
N ALA A 235 0.14 -1.24 -7.35
CA ALA A 235 -0.53 -2.43 -6.83
C ALA A 235 -0.06 -3.72 -7.52
N LEU A 236 0.14 -3.69 -8.84
CA LEU A 236 0.67 -4.82 -9.60
C LEU A 236 2.10 -5.16 -9.19
N ALA A 237 2.96 -4.16 -8.98
CA ALA A 237 4.32 -4.36 -8.50
C ALA A 237 4.34 -5.08 -7.14
N VAL A 238 3.50 -4.66 -6.20
CA VAL A 238 3.35 -5.36 -4.91
C VAL A 238 2.83 -6.78 -5.12
N HIS A 239 1.81 -6.95 -5.96
CA HIS A 239 1.21 -8.27 -6.24
C HIS A 239 2.22 -9.28 -6.79
N LEU A 240 3.05 -8.88 -7.76
CA LEU A 240 4.09 -9.73 -8.33
C LEU A 240 5.22 -10.00 -7.31
N ALA A 241 5.61 -9.00 -6.52
CA ALA A 241 6.60 -9.19 -5.46
C ALA A 241 6.15 -10.21 -4.40
N LEU A 242 4.86 -10.21 -4.03
CA LEU A 242 4.27 -11.19 -3.11
C LEU A 242 4.32 -12.62 -3.65
N GLN A 243 4.39 -12.81 -4.96
CA GLN A 243 4.54 -14.12 -5.61
C GLN A 243 6.00 -14.57 -5.72
N GLY A 244 6.97 -13.71 -5.35
CA GLY A 244 8.40 -14.01 -5.44
C GLY A 244 9.01 -13.66 -6.79
N ALA A 245 8.32 -12.89 -7.64
CA ALA A 245 8.80 -12.50 -8.97
C ALA A 245 10.11 -11.67 -8.94
N LEU A 246 10.48 -11.10 -7.79
CA LEU A 246 11.75 -10.37 -7.61
C LEU A 246 13.00 -11.26 -7.75
N ALA A 247 12.85 -12.60 -7.78
CA ALA A 247 13.97 -13.51 -8.01
C ALA A 247 14.61 -13.32 -9.41
N LEU A 248 13.82 -12.85 -10.39
CA LEU A 248 14.27 -12.52 -11.74
C LEU A 248 13.81 -11.09 -12.06
N PRO A 249 14.65 -10.07 -11.81
CA PRO A 249 14.27 -8.67 -11.99
C PRO A 249 13.76 -8.33 -13.39
N THR A 250 14.30 -8.97 -14.44
CA THR A 250 13.85 -8.77 -15.82
C THR A 250 12.42 -9.24 -16.02
N ASP A 251 12.08 -10.46 -15.59
CA ASP A 251 10.73 -11.01 -15.70
C ASP A 251 9.71 -10.16 -14.93
N PHE A 252 10.09 -9.62 -13.77
CA PHE A 252 9.26 -8.70 -13.01
C PHE A 252 8.94 -7.42 -13.79
N ILE A 253 9.95 -6.81 -14.42
CA ILE A 253 9.78 -5.60 -15.22
C ILE A 253 8.99 -5.88 -16.50
N ASP A 254 9.32 -6.93 -17.24
CA ASP A 254 8.63 -7.32 -18.47
C ASP A 254 7.15 -7.61 -18.23
N LYS A 255 6.84 -8.27 -17.10
CA LYS A 255 5.45 -8.52 -16.71
C LYS A 255 4.70 -7.22 -16.41
N LEU A 256 5.33 -6.26 -15.72
CA LEU A 256 4.70 -4.96 -15.48
C LEU A 256 4.49 -4.17 -16.78
N ILE A 257 5.48 -4.17 -17.68
CA ILE A 257 5.35 -3.52 -19.00
C ILE A 257 4.15 -4.11 -19.76
N SER A 258 4.07 -5.44 -19.86
CA SER A 258 2.97 -6.12 -20.55
C SER A 258 1.60 -5.77 -19.98
N GLU A 259 1.45 -5.72 -18.65
CA GLU A 259 0.16 -5.38 -18.03
C GLU A 259 -0.20 -3.90 -18.23
N MET A 260 0.78 -3.00 -18.21
CA MET A 260 0.53 -1.56 -18.40
C MET A 260 0.25 -1.21 -19.86
N GLU A 261 0.93 -1.83 -20.83
CA GLU A 261 0.65 -1.64 -22.26
C GLU A 261 -0.79 -2.02 -22.63
N GLU A 262 -1.37 -3.02 -21.97
CA GLU A 262 -2.78 -3.36 -22.16
C GLU A 262 -3.72 -2.27 -21.62
N LEU A 263 -3.37 -1.69 -20.46
CA LEU A 263 -4.20 -0.70 -19.78
C LEU A 263 -4.15 0.69 -20.42
N GLU A 264 -2.99 1.10 -20.92
CA GLU A 264 -2.77 2.43 -21.49
C GLU A 264 -3.37 2.58 -22.89
N LYS A 265 -3.71 1.47 -23.55
CA LYS A 265 -4.48 1.45 -24.82
C LYS A 265 -5.93 1.93 -24.66
N GLU A 266 -6.44 2.06 -23.44
CA GLU A 266 -7.77 2.63 -23.18
C GLU A 266 -7.82 4.12 -23.62
N GLU A 267 -8.92 4.57 -24.24
CA GLU A 267 -9.05 5.93 -24.82
C GLU A 267 -8.70 7.06 -23.83
N ALA A 268 -9.04 6.88 -22.55
CA ALA A 268 -8.72 7.84 -21.49
C ALA A 268 -7.20 7.95 -21.23
N GLY A 269 -6.46 6.85 -21.36
CA GLY A 269 -4.99 6.83 -21.26
C GLY A 269 -4.35 7.66 -22.36
N GLN A 270 -4.79 7.43 -23.60
CA GLN A 270 -4.28 8.17 -24.75
C GLN A 270 -4.65 9.66 -24.71
N HIS A 271 -5.84 10.02 -24.24
CA HIS A 271 -6.24 11.43 -24.16
C HIS A 271 -5.40 12.21 -23.15
N ASP A 272 -5.28 11.72 -21.92
CA ASP A 272 -4.59 12.44 -20.85
C ASP A 272 -3.07 12.53 -21.07
N ALA A 273 -2.46 11.54 -21.74
CA ALA A 273 -1.04 11.55 -22.07
C ALA A 273 -0.66 12.63 -23.10
N ASN A 274 -1.63 13.06 -23.93
CA ASN A 274 -1.41 14.02 -25.01
C ASN A 274 -1.91 15.45 -24.68
N ALA A 275 -2.40 15.69 -23.46
CA ALA A 275 -3.07 16.93 -23.04
C ALA A 275 -2.27 17.74 -22.01
#